data_AF-A0A444VWH8-F1
#
_entry.id   AF-A0A444VWH8-F1
#
_cell.length_a   1.000
_cell.length_b   1.000
_cell.length_c   1.000
_cell.angle_alpha   90.00
_cell.angle_beta   90.00
_cell.angle_gamma   90.00
#
_symmetry.space_group_name_H-M   'P 1'
#
loop_
_entity.id
_entity.type
_entity.pdbx_description
1 polymer ?
#
loop_
_entity_poly.entity_id
_entity_poly.type
_entity_poly.pdbx_seq_one_letter_code
_entity_poly.pdbx_strand_id
1 'polypeptide(L)'
;MKKIYISLMIVSGLLFTSCEADTDNVSKVTAYANMTMHGDALVVLTQGDTYTEAGVDAEADGKALPVKIDGTVDTSKPTVYKIKYSATNSDGFPAYLTRTIVVLSNKPSTIDLTGTFFRNGNPNVVTKLGDRKYSCDNATGYNVPADLLKMEFYNIDDKQVYAPYNPSASESGISAESNIGTITDKNNWKWVIYASAVFGTAERIFKR
;
A
#
# COMPACT_ATOMS: atom_id res chain seq x y z
N MET A 1 -40.70 88.48 2.89
CA MET A 1 -40.11 87.13 2.86
C MET A 1 -38.59 87.27 2.94
N LYS A 2 -37.99 87.01 4.10
CA LYS A 2 -36.53 87.04 4.32
C LYS A 2 -36.14 85.73 4.98
N LYS A 3 -35.22 84.98 4.35
CA LYS A 3 -34.74 83.68 4.82
C LYS A 3 -33.65 83.89 5.88
N ILE A 4 -33.73 83.17 6.98
CA ILE A 4 -32.67 83.07 8.00
C ILE A 4 -32.24 81.60 8.07
N TYR A 5 -30.92 81.40 8.01
CA TYR A 5 -30.23 80.12 8.09
C TYR A 5 -29.71 79.86 9.52
N ILE A 6 -29.37 78.58 9.76
CA ILE A 6 -28.27 78.02 10.58
C ILE A 6 -28.74 77.08 11.70
N SER A 7 -28.34 75.80 11.57
CA SER A 7 -27.54 75.04 12.55
C SER A 7 -27.42 73.59 12.06
N LEU A 8 -26.34 73.21 11.37
CA LEU A 8 -25.16 72.50 11.90
C LEU A 8 -25.49 71.27 12.79
N MET A 9 -25.43 70.08 12.20
CA MET A 9 -25.13 68.84 12.94
C MET A 9 -24.17 68.00 12.09
N ILE A 10 -22.91 68.01 12.55
CA ILE A 10 -21.80 67.19 12.09
C ILE A 10 -21.95 65.79 12.75
N VAL A 11 -21.26 64.79 12.19
CA VAL A 11 -20.90 63.48 12.78
C VAL A 11 -21.73 62.30 12.26
N SER A 12 -21.25 61.68 11.19
CA SER A 12 -20.51 60.41 11.26
C SER A 12 -20.61 59.70 9.91
N GLY A 13 -19.83 60.16 8.94
CA GLY A 13 -19.49 59.32 7.80
C GLY A 13 -18.52 58.26 8.30
N LEU A 14 -19.04 57.12 8.79
CA LEU A 14 -18.26 55.90 8.87
C LEU A 14 -17.81 55.57 7.45
N LEU A 15 -16.59 55.98 7.11
CA LEU A 15 -15.87 55.44 5.98
C LEU A 15 -15.68 53.95 6.29
N PHE A 16 -16.56 53.11 5.75
CA PHE A 16 -16.28 51.70 5.59
C PHE A 16 -15.11 51.59 4.61
N THR A 17 -13.89 51.74 5.12
CA THR A 17 -12.70 51.32 4.38
C THR A 17 -12.74 49.80 4.38
N SER A 18 -13.53 49.23 3.46
CA SER A 18 -13.33 47.87 3.02
C SER A 18 -11.86 47.76 2.64
N CYS A 19 -11.07 47.05 3.41
CA CYS A 19 -9.73 46.67 3.00
C CYS A 19 -9.95 45.77 1.78
N GLU A 20 -9.65 46.27 0.58
CA GLU A 20 -9.62 45.43 -0.62
C GLU A 20 -8.54 44.37 -0.36
N ALA A 21 -8.98 43.17 0.02
CA ALA A 21 -8.10 42.02 0.05
C ALA A 21 -7.85 41.67 -1.42
N ASP A 22 -6.62 41.83 -1.86
CA ASP A 22 -6.16 41.34 -3.15
C ASP A 22 -6.16 39.81 -3.07
N THR A 23 -7.31 39.20 -3.39
CA THR A 23 -7.54 37.74 -3.29
C THR A 23 -7.21 37.00 -4.57
N ASP A 24 -6.72 37.71 -5.59
CA ASP A 24 -6.47 37.13 -6.89
C ASP A 24 -5.18 36.29 -6.88
N ASN A 25 -5.26 35.09 -7.48
CA ASN A 25 -4.11 34.21 -7.76
C ASN A 25 -3.31 33.68 -6.56
N VAL A 26 -3.96 33.48 -5.40
CA VAL A 26 -3.32 32.80 -4.26
C VAL A 26 -3.07 31.30 -4.46
N SER A 27 -3.65 30.71 -5.52
CA SER A 27 -3.49 29.29 -5.87
C SER A 27 -2.46 29.08 -6.97
N LYS A 28 -1.58 28.09 -6.80
CA LYS A 28 -0.60 27.65 -7.80
C LYS A 28 -0.95 26.23 -8.28
N VAL A 29 -0.84 25.98 -9.59
CA VAL A 29 -0.86 24.62 -10.13
C VAL A 29 0.46 23.92 -9.83
N THR A 30 0.41 22.78 -9.17
CA THR A 30 1.59 21.95 -8.90
C THR A 30 1.62 20.75 -9.84
N ALA A 31 2.79 20.46 -10.42
CA ALA A 31 3.03 19.25 -11.18
C ALA A 31 3.58 18.18 -10.24
N TYR A 32 2.73 17.23 -9.83
CA TYR A 32 3.15 16.11 -8.99
C TYR A 32 4.15 15.21 -9.72
N ALA A 33 5.03 14.56 -8.95
CA ALA A 33 5.97 13.60 -9.49
C ALA A 33 5.21 12.37 -10.04
N ASN A 34 5.44 12.04 -11.31
CA ASN A 34 5.03 10.79 -11.92
C ASN A 34 6.22 9.82 -11.85
N MET A 35 6.01 8.63 -11.29
CA MET A 35 7.07 7.63 -11.10
C MET A 35 6.75 6.39 -11.95
N THR A 36 7.74 5.90 -12.70
CA THR A 36 7.64 4.71 -13.55
C THR A 36 8.61 3.65 -13.07
N MET A 37 8.09 2.51 -12.62
CA MET A 37 8.91 1.39 -12.17
C MET A 37 9.43 0.57 -13.36
N HIS A 38 10.72 0.27 -13.34
CA HIS A 38 11.32 -0.67 -14.29
C HIS A 38 11.21 -2.09 -13.73
N GLY A 39 10.80 -3.06 -14.56
CA GLY A 39 10.58 -4.43 -14.11
C GLY A 39 9.42 -4.58 -13.10
N ASP A 40 9.36 -5.74 -12.44
CA ASP A 40 8.21 -6.10 -11.63
C ASP A 40 8.23 -5.45 -10.23
N ALA A 41 7.04 -5.11 -9.74
CA ALA A 41 6.84 -4.64 -8.36
C ALA A 41 6.98 -5.78 -7.33
N LEU A 42 6.78 -7.03 -7.75
CA LEU A 42 7.02 -8.23 -6.96
C LEU A 42 8.12 -9.04 -7.63
N VAL A 43 9.22 -9.28 -6.92
CA VAL A 43 10.29 -10.18 -7.34
C VAL A 43 10.36 -11.35 -6.37
N VAL A 44 10.30 -12.56 -6.89
CA VAL A 44 10.43 -13.78 -6.09
C VAL A 44 11.75 -14.45 -6.44
N LEU A 45 12.58 -14.67 -5.43
CA LEU A 45 13.92 -15.23 -5.55
C LEU A 45 14.03 -16.50 -4.70
N THR A 46 14.96 -17.37 -5.07
CA THR A 46 15.44 -18.43 -4.20
C THR A 46 16.65 -17.96 -3.40
N GLN A 47 16.81 -18.47 -2.18
CA GLN A 47 17.93 -18.14 -1.30
C GLN A 47 19.27 -18.36 -2.01
N GLY A 48 20.09 -17.30 -2.04
CA GLY A 48 21.38 -17.26 -2.71
C GLY A 48 21.35 -16.72 -4.14
N ASP A 49 20.16 -16.51 -4.73
CA ASP A 49 20.05 -15.86 -6.04
C ASP A 49 20.62 -14.44 -6.00
N THR A 50 21.07 -13.95 -7.16
CA THR A 50 21.50 -12.56 -7.29
C THR A 50 20.30 -11.66 -7.48
N TYR A 51 20.23 -10.59 -6.68
CA TYR A 51 19.27 -9.51 -6.89
C TYR A 51 19.95 -8.33 -7.59
N THR A 52 19.34 -7.83 -8.66
CA THR A 52 19.74 -6.59 -9.32
C THR A 52 18.57 -5.62 -9.30
N GLU A 53 18.82 -4.43 -8.75
CA GLU A 53 17.84 -3.36 -8.67
C GLU A 53 17.57 -2.78 -10.06
N ALA A 54 16.33 -2.86 -10.53
CA ALA A 54 15.95 -2.44 -11.88
C ALA A 54 15.79 -0.92 -12.02
N GLY A 55 15.69 -0.20 -10.90
CA GLY A 55 15.49 1.25 -10.85
C GLY A 55 14.04 1.68 -11.02
N VAL A 56 13.86 2.99 -10.92
CA VAL A 56 12.61 3.72 -11.12
C VAL A 56 12.99 5.07 -11.72
N ASP A 57 12.26 5.50 -12.74
CA ASP A 57 12.34 6.87 -13.26
C ASP A 57 11.27 7.73 -12.60
N ALA A 58 11.56 9.02 -12.43
CA ALA A 58 10.58 10.00 -11.98
C ALA A 58 10.70 11.28 -12.80
N GLU A 59 9.56 11.91 -13.07
CA GLU A 59 9.51 13.22 -13.71
C GLU A 59 8.39 14.10 -13.14
N ALA A 60 8.52 15.41 -13.30
CA ALA A 60 7.44 16.36 -13.13
C ALA A 60 7.56 17.44 -14.21
N ASP A 61 6.47 17.73 -14.90
CA ASP A 61 6.42 18.73 -15.99
C ASP A 61 7.48 18.47 -17.10
N GLY A 62 7.64 17.19 -17.47
CA GLY A 62 8.62 16.75 -18.48
C GLY A 62 10.09 16.87 -18.07
N LYS A 63 10.37 17.14 -16.78
CA LYS A 63 11.73 17.21 -16.23
C LYS A 63 11.98 16.02 -15.32
N ALA A 64 13.08 15.32 -15.55
CA ALA A 64 13.52 14.22 -14.69
C ALA A 64 13.75 14.70 -13.25
N LEU A 65 13.32 13.89 -12.29
CA LEU A 65 13.52 14.07 -10.86
C LEU A 65 14.48 13.01 -10.33
N PRO A 66 15.33 13.35 -9.34
CA PRO A 66 16.12 12.35 -8.65
C PRO A 66 15.22 11.42 -7.85
N VAL A 67 15.47 10.12 -7.96
CA VAL A 67 14.79 9.08 -7.17
C VAL A 67 15.69 8.65 -6.04
N LYS A 68 15.17 8.71 -4.81
CA LYS A 68 15.79 8.11 -3.64
C LYS A 68 15.33 6.66 -3.53
N ILE A 69 16.28 5.74 -3.35
CA ILE A 69 16.05 4.31 -3.16
C ILE A 69 16.46 3.93 -1.74
N ASP A 70 15.50 3.51 -0.92
CA ASP A 70 15.71 3.11 0.46
C ASP A 70 15.40 1.61 0.64
N GLY A 71 16.39 0.85 1.09
CA GLY A 71 16.26 -0.58 1.35
C GLY A 71 17.52 -1.35 0.96
N THR A 72 17.69 -2.55 1.53
CA THR A 72 18.73 -3.48 1.13
C THR A 72 18.13 -4.88 1.07
N VAL A 73 18.66 -5.73 0.20
CA VAL A 73 18.22 -7.11 0.02
C VAL A 73 19.39 -8.02 0.34
N ASP A 74 19.22 -8.88 1.33
CA ASP A 74 20.18 -9.94 1.69
C ASP A 74 19.61 -11.28 1.23
N THR A 75 19.94 -11.70 0.01
CA THR A 75 19.38 -12.92 -0.59
C THR A 75 19.87 -14.20 0.11
N SER A 76 20.80 -14.11 1.06
CA SER A 76 21.20 -15.27 1.88
C SER A 76 20.17 -15.62 2.96
N LYS A 77 19.18 -14.75 3.22
CA LYS A 77 18.18 -14.93 4.27
C LYS A 77 16.77 -15.02 3.68
N PRO A 78 16.08 -16.16 3.82
CA PRO A 78 14.68 -16.27 3.44
C PRO A 78 13.79 -15.35 4.28
N THR A 79 13.21 -14.33 3.65
CA THR A 79 12.26 -13.38 4.24
C THR A 79 11.71 -12.45 3.14
N VAL A 80 10.98 -11.41 3.54
CA VAL A 80 10.47 -10.37 2.65
C VAL A 80 11.24 -9.08 2.87
N TYR A 81 11.79 -8.53 1.79
CA TYR A 81 12.42 -7.22 1.75
C TYR A 81 11.52 -6.23 1.01
N LYS A 82 11.49 -4.98 1.47
CA LYS A 82 10.82 -3.88 0.78
C LYS A 82 11.83 -2.81 0.42
N ILE A 83 11.87 -2.46 -0.86
CA ILE A 83 12.61 -1.31 -1.37
C ILE A 83 11.60 -0.20 -1.61
N LYS A 84 11.83 0.96 -0.98
CA LYS A 84 10.97 2.13 -1.10
C LYS A 84 11.65 3.16 -2.00
N TYR A 85 10.88 3.68 -2.93
CA TYR A 85 11.30 4.75 -3.83
C TYR A 85 10.56 6.02 -3.46
N SER A 86 11.26 7.14 -3.47
CA SER A 86 10.62 8.45 -3.38
C SER A 86 11.22 9.45 -4.35
N ALA A 87 10.37 10.31 -4.89
CA ALA A 87 10.76 11.49 -5.66
C ALA A 87 9.94 12.67 -5.17
N THR A 88 10.54 13.85 -5.08
CA THR A 88 9.88 15.06 -4.58
C THR A 88 9.92 16.13 -5.67
N ASN A 89 8.76 16.70 -6.00
CA ASN A 89 8.69 17.78 -6.98
C ASN A 89 9.26 19.10 -6.43
N SER A 90 9.37 20.12 -7.28
CA SER A 90 9.93 21.42 -6.89
C SER A 90 9.15 22.15 -5.79
N ASP A 91 7.88 21.78 -5.59
CA ASP A 91 6.99 22.38 -4.59
C ASP A 91 6.98 21.60 -3.26
N GLY A 92 7.78 20.53 -3.15
CA GLY A 92 7.93 19.73 -1.93
C GLY A 92 6.95 18.58 -1.77
N PHE A 93 6.14 18.26 -2.79
CA PHE A 93 5.21 17.13 -2.77
C PHE A 93 5.92 15.82 -3.15
N PRO A 94 5.92 14.80 -2.26
CA PRO A 94 6.53 13.51 -2.56
C PRO A 94 5.58 12.56 -3.29
N ALA A 95 6.14 11.71 -4.15
CA ALA A 95 5.53 10.49 -4.66
C ALA A 95 6.31 9.27 -4.16
N TYR A 96 5.65 8.11 -4.11
CA TYR A 96 6.24 6.88 -3.58
C TYR A 96 5.89 5.67 -4.44
N LEU A 97 6.85 4.76 -4.57
CA LEU A 97 6.63 3.39 -5.04
C LEU A 97 7.28 2.40 -4.08
N THR A 98 6.87 1.14 -4.13
CA THR A 98 7.50 0.06 -3.35
C THR A 98 7.68 -1.17 -4.22
N ARG A 99 8.88 -1.76 -4.19
CA ARG A 99 9.13 -3.09 -4.72
C ARG A 99 9.28 -4.07 -3.55
N THR A 100 8.59 -5.20 -3.66
CA THR A 100 8.64 -6.28 -2.69
C THR A 100 9.48 -7.42 -3.25
N ILE A 101 10.47 -7.86 -2.48
CA ILE A 101 11.34 -8.98 -2.83
C ILE A 101 11.07 -10.09 -1.82
N VAL A 102 10.57 -11.22 -2.30
CA VAL A 102 10.34 -12.42 -1.49
C VAL A 102 11.49 -13.39 -1.75
N VAL A 103 12.33 -13.63 -0.75
CA VAL A 103 13.41 -14.62 -0.83
C VAL A 103 12.91 -15.91 -0.19
N LEU A 104 12.68 -16.94 -1.00
CA LEU A 104 12.24 -18.26 -0.56
C LEU A 104 13.44 -19.12 -0.15
N SER A 105 13.23 -20.02 0.80
CA SER A 105 14.25 -21.02 1.16
C SER A 105 14.57 -21.91 -0.05
N ASN A 106 15.86 -22.17 -0.26
CA ASN A 106 16.34 -23.09 -1.28
C ASN A 106 16.20 -24.57 -0.90
N LYS A 107 15.68 -24.87 0.29
CA LYS A 107 15.37 -26.25 0.70
C LYS A 107 13.96 -26.61 0.27
N PRO A 108 13.71 -27.86 -0.17
CA PRO A 108 12.35 -28.32 -0.42
C PRO A 108 11.45 -28.09 0.78
N SER A 109 10.20 -27.67 0.54
CA SER A 109 9.21 -27.49 1.60
C SER A 109 8.88 -28.81 2.26
N THR A 110 8.93 -28.84 3.60
CA THR A 110 8.47 -29.96 4.42
C THR A 110 7.02 -29.77 4.89
N ILE A 111 6.48 -28.56 4.72
CA ILE A 111 5.09 -28.22 5.05
C ILE A 111 4.27 -28.11 3.78
N ASP A 112 3.14 -28.82 3.75
CA ASP A 112 2.12 -28.64 2.72
C ASP A 112 0.87 -27.98 3.29
N LEU A 113 0.61 -26.77 2.82
CA LEU A 113 -0.56 -25.98 3.22
C LEU A 113 -1.79 -26.24 2.33
N THR A 114 -1.78 -27.22 1.42
CA THR A 114 -2.96 -27.51 0.57
C THR A 114 -4.13 -28.08 1.37
N GLY A 115 -5.32 -27.51 1.26
CA GLY A 115 -6.55 -28.01 1.89
C GLY A 115 -7.40 -26.89 2.51
N THR A 116 -8.44 -27.26 3.24
CA THR A 116 -9.33 -26.27 3.87
C THR A 116 -8.90 -25.98 5.30
N PHE A 117 -8.64 -24.72 5.59
CA PHE A 117 -8.45 -24.20 6.94
C PHE A 117 -9.67 -23.41 7.38
N PHE A 118 -9.84 -23.28 8.68
CA PHE A 118 -10.97 -22.58 9.28
C PHE A 118 -10.49 -21.49 10.23
N ARG A 119 -11.20 -20.37 10.19
CA ARG A 119 -11.15 -19.33 11.21
C ARG A 119 -12.56 -19.05 11.70
N ASN A 120 -12.84 -19.34 12.96
CA ASN A 120 -14.17 -19.20 13.57
C ASN A 120 -15.28 -19.87 12.72
N GLY A 121 -15.00 -21.05 12.18
CA GLY A 121 -15.94 -21.80 11.33
C GLY A 121 -15.99 -21.36 9.86
N ASN A 122 -15.34 -20.26 9.48
CA ASN A 122 -15.31 -19.80 8.09
C ASN A 122 -14.19 -20.48 7.31
N PRO A 123 -14.47 -21.11 6.16
CA PRO A 123 -13.47 -21.81 5.37
C PRO A 123 -12.54 -20.84 4.64
N ASN A 124 -11.30 -21.28 4.50
CA ASN A 124 -10.25 -20.76 3.64
C ASN A 124 -9.67 -21.99 2.91
N VAL A 125 -9.99 -22.13 1.63
CA VAL A 125 -9.51 -23.23 0.79
C VAL A 125 -8.18 -22.81 0.19
N VAL A 126 -7.11 -23.52 0.57
CA VAL A 126 -5.76 -23.31 0.06
C VAL A 126 -5.46 -24.30 -1.05
N THR A 127 -5.05 -23.80 -2.21
CA THR A 127 -4.65 -24.60 -3.38
C THR A 127 -3.16 -24.38 -3.67
N LYS A 128 -2.41 -25.46 -3.92
CA LYS A 128 -1.01 -25.36 -4.32
C LYS A 128 -0.89 -24.96 -5.78
N LEU A 129 -0.07 -23.95 -6.05
CA LEU A 129 0.23 -23.45 -7.40
C LEU A 129 1.64 -23.83 -7.86
N GLY A 130 2.55 -24.08 -6.92
CA GLY A 130 3.94 -24.43 -7.21
C GLY A 130 4.70 -24.81 -5.94
N ASP A 131 6.02 -24.96 -6.06
CA ASP A 131 6.84 -25.08 -4.85
C ASP A 131 6.74 -23.78 -4.05
N ARG A 132 6.46 -23.93 -2.75
CA ARG A 132 6.28 -22.82 -1.80
C ARG A 132 5.24 -21.77 -2.20
N LYS A 133 4.43 -21.98 -3.24
CA LYS A 133 3.44 -21.03 -3.76
C LYS A 133 2.03 -21.61 -3.71
N TYR A 134 1.11 -20.83 -3.16
CA TYR A 134 -0.28 -21.21 -2.92
C TYR A 134 -1.23 -20.09 -3.30
N SER A 135 -2.50 -20.42 -3.51
CA SER A 135 -3.61 -19.48 -3.50
C SER A 135 -4.59 -19.84 -2.39
N CYS A 136 -5.36 -18.86 -1.92
CA CYS A 136 -6.52 -19.09 -1.06
C CYS A 136 -7.72 -18.26 -1.50
N ASP A 137 -8.92 -18.77 -1.24
CA ASP A 137 -10.18 -18.16 -1.67
C ASP A 137 -10.79 -17.18 -0.66
N ASN A 138 -10.33 -17.21 0.60
CA ASN A 138 -10.81 -16.37 1.68
C ASN A 138 -9.68 -15.99 2.63
N ALA A 139 -8.75 -15.15 2.19
CA ALA A 139 -7.54 -14.77 2.93
C ALA A 139 -7.84 -14.16 4.32
N THR A 140 -9.06 -13.66 4.56
CA THR A 140 -9.44 -13.11 5.85
C THR A 140 -10.03 -14.13 6.82
N GLY A 141 -10.53 -15.27 6.31
CA GLY A 141 -11.29 -16.23 7.11
C GLY A 141 -12.51 -15.57 7.77
N TYR A 142 -13.11 -14.59 7.09
CA TYR A 142 -14.31 -13.89 7.52
C TYR A 142 -15.44 -14.23 6.56
N ASN A 143 -16.67 -14.28 7.08
CA ASN A 143 -17.85 -14.52 6.26
C ASN A 143 -18.40 -13.16 5.81
N VAL A 144 -18.18 -12.83 4.54
CA VAL A 144 -18.91 -11.76 3.86
C VAL A 144 -19.77 -12.39 2.75
N PRO A 145 -21.01 -11.91 2.54
CA PRO A 145 -21.92 -12.46 1.52
C PRO A 145 -21.35 -12.42 0.09
N ALA A 146 -20.47 -11.45 -0.17
CA ALA A 146 -19.72 -11.25 -1.41
C ALA A 146 -18.36 -10.61 -1.04
N ASP A 147 -17.39 -10.60 -1.96
CA ASP A 147 -16.05 -10.01 -1.76
C ASP A 147 -15.10 -10.71 -0.78
N LEU A 148 -15.08 -12.04 -0.80
CA LEU A 148 -13.97 -12.78 -0.19
C LEU A 148 -12.65 -12.37 -0.86
N LEU A 149 -11.61 -12.16 -0.05
CA LEU A 149 -10.28 -11.84 -0.55
C LEU A 149 -9.60 -13.11 -1.08
N LYS A 150 -9.42 -13.17 -2.40
CA LYS A 150 -8.67 -14.22 -3.08
C LYS A 150 -7.23 -13.75 -3.24
N MET A 151 -6.28 -14.51 -2.71
CA MET A 151 -4.86 -14.11 -2.69
C MET A 151 -3.93 -15.25 -3.01
N GLU A 152 -2.86 -14.96 -3.76
CA GLU A 152 -1.66 -15.79 -3.82
C GLU A 152 -0.74 -15.48 -2.64
N PHE A 153 -0.07 -16.49 -2.11
CA PHE A 153 0.88 -16.33 -1.02
C PHE A 153 2.00 -17.37 -1.08
N TYR A 154 3.07 -17.10 -0.34
CA TYR A 154 4.28 -17.90 -0.32
C TYR A 154 4.53 -18.48 1.07
N ASN A 155 4.91 -19.76 1.13
CA ASN A 155 5.60 -20.36 2.26
C ASN A 155 7.10 -20.08 2.12
N ILE A 156 7.59 -19.09 2.85
CA ILE A 156 8.95 -18.56 2.69
C ILE A 156 10.00 -19.60 3.11
N ASP A 157 9.87 -20.20 4.29
CA ASP A 157 10.91 -21.01 4.92
C ASP A 157 10.39 -22.11 5.86
N ASP A 158 9.13 -22.52 5.67
CA ASP A 158 8.37 -23.43 6.55
C ASP A 158 8.06 -22.84 7.93
N LYS A 159 8.35 -21.56 8.16
CA LYS A 159 8.03 -20.82 9.40
C LYS A 159 7.27 -19.54 9.13
N GLN A 160 7.44 -18.96 7.94
CA GLN A 160 6.86 -17.69 7.55
C GLN A 160 5.95 -17.87 6.33
N VAL A 161 4.83 -17.15 6.32
CA VAL A 161 3.99 -16.98 5.13
C VAL A 161 3.85 -15.52 4.78
N TYR A 162 3.69 -15.22 3.50
CA TYR A 162 3.45 -13.85 3.04
C TYR A 162 2.62 -13.84 1.76
N ALA A 163 1.57 -13.03 1.75
CA ALA A 163 0.74 -12.72 0.60
C ALA A 163 1.11 -11.31 0.10
N PRO A 164 1.71 -11.17 -1.08
CA PRO A 164 2.09 -9.88 -1.63
C PRO A 164 0.90 -8.96 -1.88
N TYR A 165 1.20 -7.67 -2.07
CA TYR A 165 0.18 -6.69 -2.43
C TYR A 165 -0.51 -7.08 -3.74
N ASN A 166 -1.82 -7.22 -3.67
CA ASN A 166 -2.70 -7.38 -4.80
C ASN A 166 -3.62 -6.15 -4.89
N PRO A 167 -3.59 -5.38 -5.98
CA PRO A 167 -4.47 -4.21 -6.15
C PRO A 167 -5.95 -4.57 -6.30
N SER A 168 -6.28 -5.83 -6.58
CA SER A 168 -7.65 -6.32 -6.80
C SER A 168 -7.79 -7.76 -6.28
N ALA A 169 -7.90 -7.90 -4.96
CA ALA A 169 -8.05 -9.17 -4.26
C ALA A 169 -9.52 -9.62 -4.11
N SER A 170 -10.49 -8.74 -4.38
CA SER A 170 -11.93 -9.06 -4.38
C SER A 170 -12.59 -8.71 -5.71
N GLU A 171 -13.84 -9.14 -5.88
CA GLU A 171 -14.65 -8.81 -7.07
C GLU A 171 -14.95 -7.30 -7.16
N SER A 172 -15.12 -6.63 -6.03
CA SER A 172 -15.24 -5.16 -5.94
C SER A 172 -13.93 -4.38 -6.04
N GLY A 173 -12.78 -5.04 -6.21
CA GLY A 173 -11.49 -4.38 -6.35
C GLY A 173 -10.84 -3.93 -5.04
N ILE A 174 -11.14 -4.60 -3.92
CA ILE A 174 -10.43 -4.37 -2.65
C ILE A 174 -8.98 -4.81 -2.83
N SER A 175 -8.04 -3.91 -2.58
CA SER A 175 -6.62 -4.24 -2.54
C SER A 175 -6.25 -4.85 -1.18
N ALA A 176 -5.27 -5.76 -1.17
CA ALA A 176 -4.85 -6.43 0.04
C ALA A 176 -3.38 -6.86 0.01
N GLU A 177 -2.75 -6.87 1.19
CA GLU A 177 -1.42 -7.43 1.45
C GLU A 177 -1.43 -8.09 2.84
N SER A 178 -0.63 -9.13 3.08
CA SER A 178 -0.42 -9.64 4.44
C SER A 178 0.82 -9.04 5.10
N ASN A 179 0.91 -9.15 6.43
CA ASN A 179 2.21 -9.09 7.09
C ASN A 179 3.03 -10.37 6.78
N ILE A 180 4.26 -10.45 7.30
CA ILE A 180 4.95 -11.73 7.42
C ILE A 180 4.27 -12.53 8.54
N GLY A 181 3.45 -13.49 8.13
CA GLY A 181 2.74 -14.41 9.02
C GLY A 181 3.64 -15.52 9.53
N THR A 182 3.06 -16.40 10.35
CA THR A 182 3.76 -17.52 10.99
C THR A 182 3.09 -18.84 10.64
N ILE A 183 3.88 -19.84 10.29
CA ILE A 183 3.49 -21.24 10.24
C ILE A 183 3.94 -21.88 11.56
N THR A 184 2.99 -22.39 12.33
CA THR A 184 3.31 -23.19 13.53
C THR A 184 3.55 -24.64 13.14
N ASP A 185 2.69 -25.17 12.28
CA ASP A 185 2.81 -26.51 11.70
C ASP A 185 1.94 -26.60 10.42
N LYS A 186 1.89 -27.77 9.78
CA LYS A 186 1.11 -28.00 8.55
C LYS A 186 -0.40 -27.79 8.69
N ASN A 187 -0.92 -27.72 9.90
CA ASN A 187 -2.33 -27.55 10.22
C ASN A 187 -2.63 -26.21 10.90
N ASN A 188 -1.62 -25.42 11.27
CA ASN A 188 -1.79 -24.18 12.03
C ASN A 188 -0.87 -23.08 11.49
N TRP A 189 -1.46 -22.00 11.00
CA TRP A 189 -0.74 -20.82 10.54
C TRP A 189 -1.55 -19.55 10.76
N LYS A 190 -0.89 -18.40 10.71
CA LYS A 190 -1.54 -17.11 10.99
C LYS A 190 -0.90 -15.95 10.26
N TRP A 191 -1.68 -14.91 10.00
CA TRP A 191 -1.21 -13.62 9.48
C TRP A 191 -2.15 -12.48 9.88
N VAL A 192 -1.79 -11.27 9.49
CA VAL A 192 -2.63 -10.08 9.44
C VAL A 192 -2.80 -9.71 7.99
N ILE A 193 -4.02 -9.38 7.57
CA ILE A 193 -4.30 -8.78 6.26
C ILE A 193 -4.55 -7.28 6.44
N TYR A 194 -3.88 -6.49 5.61
CA TYR A 194 -4.13 -5.07 5.39
C TYR A 194 -4.92 -4.93 4.10
N ALA A 195 -6.20 -4.57 4.21
CA ALA A 195 -7.08 -4.38 3.07
C ALA A 195 -7.51 -2.92 2.95
N SER A 196 -7.78 -2.44 1.73
CA SER A 196 -8.22 -1.05 1.51
C SER A 196 -9.64 -0.77 2.00
N ALA A 197 -10.44 -1.79 2.30
CA ALA A 197 -11.79 -1.64 2.82
C ALA A 197 -12.26 -2.91 3.57
N VAL A 198 -13.36 -2.78 4.32
CA VAL A 198 -14.20 -3.85 4.90
C VAL A 198 -13.56 -4.69 6.00
N PHE A 199 -12.24 -4.92 5.97
CA PHE A 199 -11.57 -5.87 6.85
C PHE A 199 -10.62 -5.15 7.82
N GLY A 200 -10.79 -5.41 9.13
CA GLY A 200 -9.85 -4.94 10.15
C GLY A 200 -8.48 -5.64 10.10
N THR A 201 -7.54 -5.16 10.92
CA THR A 201 -6.15 -5.65 10.99
C THR A 201 -5.92 -6.71 12.06
N ALA A 202 -6.97 -7.36 12.55
CA ALA A 202 -6.86 -8.42 13.55
C ALA A 202 -6.02 -9.60 13.02
N GLU A 203 -5.30 -10.27 13.92
CA GLU A 203 -4.62 -11.51 13.62
C GLU A 203 -5.65 -12.59 13.22
N ARG A 204 -5.33 -13.33 12.16
CA ARG A 204 -6.15 -14.37 11.58
C ARG A 204 -5.41 -15.69 11.75
N ILE A 205 -5.98 -16.54 12.59
CA ILE A 205 -5.42 -17.86 12.90
C ILE A 205 -6.26 -18.89 12.16
N PHE A 206 -5.60 -19.67 11.30
CA PHE A 206 -6.17 -20.70 10.47
C PHE A 206 -5.78 -22.07 11.00
N LYS A 207 -6.78 -22.95 11.15
CA LYS A 207 -6.60 -24.31 11.69
C LYS A 207 -7.34 -25.35 10.84
N ARG A 208 -6.84 -26.59 10.83
CA ARG A 208 -7.54 -27.75 10.24
C ARG A 208 -7.24 -29.03 11.01
#